data_AF-A0A8S0P8A4-F1
#
_entry.id   AF-A0A8S0P8A4-F1
#
_cell.length_a   1.000
_cell.length_b   1.000
_cell.length_c   1.000
_cell.angle_alpha   90.00
_cell.angle_beta   90.00
_cell.angle_gamma   90.00
#
_symmetry.space_group_name_H-M   'P 1'
#
loop_
_entity.id
_entity.type
_entity.pdbx_description
1 polymer ?
#
loop_
_entity_poly.entity_id
_entity_poly.type
_entity_poly.pdbx_seq_one_letter_code
_entity_poly.pdbx_strand_id
1 'polypeptide(L)'
;MAEPVMKLYTEATDGSYIEIKESAIVRHHQDAYPGFGSSQEKEMLDQLENVLDNEPVTAKSGQFIVEMKPQIKACKLWLLGYLD
;
A
#
# COMPACT_ATOMS: atom_id res chain seq x y z
N MET A 1 -3.18 3.54 -10.73
CA MET A 1 -4.24 2.50 -10.78
C MET A 1 -4.44 1.73 -9.47
N ALA A 2 -3.85 2.15 -8.35
CA ALA A 2 -3.82 1.39 -7.09
C ALA A 2 -5.10 1.50 -6.24
N GLU A 3 -5.77 2.65 -6.30
CA GLU A 3 -6.95 2.94 -5.47
C GLU A 3 -8.13 1.97 -5.68
N PRO A 4 -8.51 1.57 -6.91
CA PRO A 4 -9.54 0.57 -7.13
C PRO A 4 -9.25 -0.77 -6.44
N VAL A 5 -7.98 -1.21 -6.46
CA VAL A 5 -7.55 -2.44 -5.78
C VAL A 5 -7.74 -2.30 -4.27
N MET A 6 -7.33 -1.18 -3.69
CA MET A 6 -7.51 -0.91 -2.26
C MET A 6 -8.97 -0.89 -1.82
N LYS A 7 -9.85 -0.28 -2.63
CA LYS A 7 -11.30 -0.27 -2.35
C LYS A 7 -11.89 -1.67 -2.37
N LEU A 8 -11.61 -2.44 -3.42
CA LEU A 8 -12.11 -3.81 -3.58
C LEU A 8 -11.83 -4.67 -2.34
N TYR A 9 -10.59 -4.69 -1.89
CA TYR A 9 -10.23 -5.50 -0.73
C TYR A 9 -10.83 -4.97 0.58
N THR A 10 -11.01 -3.65 0.71
CA THR A 10 -11.68 -3.05 1.86
C THR A 10 -13.15 -3.46 1.92
N GLU A 11 -13.87 -3.34 0.80
CA GLU A 11 -15.29 -3.74 0.71
C GLU A 11 -15.48 -5.24 0.91
N ALA A 12 -14.49 -6.06 0.52
CA ALA A 12 -14.50 -7.51 0.71
C ALA A 12 -14.05 -7.97 2.11
N THR A 13 -13.70 -7.04 3.02
CA THR A 13 -13.19 -7.38 4.36
C THR A 13 -13.96 -6.63 5.44
N ASP A 14 -14.88 -7.32 6.10
CA ASP A 14 -15.60 -6.80 7.26
C ASP A 14 -14.62 -6.39 8.38
N GLY A 15 -14.91 -5.28 9.04
CA GLY A 15 -14.00 -4.67 10.03
C GLY A 15 -12.77 -3.96 9.43
N SER A 16 -12.71 -3.80 8.10
CA SER A 16 -11.68 -2.98 7.45
C SER A 16 -12.22 -1.64 6.96
N TYR A 17 -11.36 -0.62 6.91
CA TYR A 17 -11.73 0.71 6.39
C TYR A 17 -10.53 1.41 5.73
N ILE A 18 -10.83 2.43 4.93
CA ILE A 18 -9.84 3.29 4.30
C ILE A 18 -9.76 4.63 5.04
N GLU A 19 -8.53 5.04 5.36
CA GLU A 19 -8.16 6.37 5.80
C GLU A 19 -7.46 7.11 4.65
N ILE A 20 -7.95 8.29 4.29
CA ILE A 20 -7.33 9.17 3.30
C ILE A 20 -6.46 10.19 4.03
N LYS A 21 -5.17 10.22 3.69
CA LYS A 21 -4.19 11.21 4.18
C LYS A 21 -3.80 12.15 3.05
N GLU A 22 -3.09 13.23 3.38
CA GLU A 22 -2.64 14.22 2.39
C GLU A 22 -1.77 13.61 1.28
N SER A 23 -0.92 12.64 1.62
CA SER A 23 0.03 12.02 0.68
C SER A 23 -0.06 10.50 0.61
N ALA A 24 -1.10 9.90 1.18
CA ALA A 24 -1.23 8.45 1.27
C ALA A 24 -2.68 8.00 1.40
N ILE A 25 -2.93 6.75 1.02
CA ILE A 25 -4.16 6.03 1.32
C ILE A 25 -3.76 4.88 2.22
N VAL A 26 -4.40 4.75 3.38
CA VAL A 26 -4.12 3.68 4.34
C VAL A 26 -5.36 2.83 4.50
N ARG A 27 -5.21 1.52 4.46
CA ARG A 27 -6.27 0.56 4.74
C ARG A 27 -5.97 -0.09 6.07
N HIS A 28 -6.93 -0.04 6.97
CA HIS A 28 -6.86 -0.63 8.30
C HIS A 28 -7.65 -1.92 8.32
N HIS A 29 -7.12 -2.96 8.95
CA HIS A 29 -7.80 -4.25 9.11
C HIS A 29 -7.64 -4.83 10.52
N GLN A 30 -7.41 -3.97 11.52
CA GLN A 30 -7.24 -4.36 12.92
C GLN A 30 -8.51 -5.04 13.49
N ASP A 31 -9.68 -4.58 13.08
CA ASP A 31 -10.97 -5.11 13.53
C ASP A 31 -11.50 -6.23 12.62
N ALA A 32 -10.75 -6.59 11.56
CA ALA A 32 -11.07 -7.73 10.73
C ALA A 32 -10.75 -9.04 11.46
N TYR A 33 -11.42 -10.13 11.06
CA TYR A 33 -11.09 -11.45 11.57
C TYR A 33 -9.59 -11.75 11.34
N PRO A 34 -8.77 -12.01 12.38
CA PRO A 34 -7.30 -11.92 12.28
C PRO A 34 -6.67 -12.76 11.16
N GLY A 35 -7.18 -13.98 10.95
CA GLY A 35 -6.69 -14.86 9.88
C GLY A 35 -7.13 -14.43 8.47
N PHE A 36 -8.31 -13.82 8.37
CA PHE A 36 -8.86 -13.34 7.10
C PHE A 36 -8.23 -12.01 6.69
N GLY A 37 -8.08 -11.06 7.63
CA GLY A 37 -7.43 -9.77 7.39
C GLY A 37 -6.00 -9.94 6.88
N SER A 38 -5.21 -10.81 7.52
CA SER A 38 -3.82 -11.09 7.10
C SER A 38 -3.76 -11.75 5.71
N SER A 39 -4.72 -12.62 5.39
CA SER A 39 -4.79 -13.25 4.07
C SER A 39 -5.15 -12.24 2.97
N GLN A 40 -6.12 -11.36 3.26
CA GLN A 40 -6.53 -10.27 2.36
C GLN A 40 -5.43 -9.22 2.17
N GLU A 41 -4.64 -8.91 3.21
CA GLU A 41 -3.47 -8.04 3.09
C GLU A 41 -2.44 -8.62 2.12
N LYS A 42 -2.11 -9.91 2.27
CA LYS A 42 -1.12 -10.56 1.42
C LYS A 42 -1.55 -10.58 -0.05
N GLU A 43 -2.77 -11.06 -0.33
CA GLU A 43 -3.28 -11.14 -1.72
C GLU A 43 -3.34 -9.77 -2.37
N MET A 44 -3.74 -8.75 -1.61
CA MET A 44 -3.77 -7.38 -2.07
C MET A 44 -2.37 -6.84 -2.42
N LEU A 45 -1.35 -7.11 -1.60
CA LEU A 45 0.02 -6.70 -1.86
C LEU A 45 0.59 -7.39 -3.11
N ASP A 46 0.34 -8.70 -3.25
CA ASP A 46 0.73 -9.48 -4.43
C ASP A 46 0.07 -8.92 -5.71
N GLN A 47 -1.22 -8.52 -5.63
CA GLN A 47 -1.91 -7.89 -6.76
C GLN A 47 -1.36 -6.49 -7.06
N LEU A 48 -1.08 -5.70 -6.02
CA LEU A 48 -0.53 -4.35 -6.18
C LEU A 48 0.88 -4.38 -6.77
N GLU A 49 1.74 -5.34 -6.43
CA GLU A 49 3.07 -5.47 -7.01
C GLU A 49 3.01 -5.54 -8.55
N ASN A 50 2.15 -6.41 -9.08
CA ASN A 50 1.94 -6.58 -10.52
C ASN A 50 1.31 -5.34 -11.19
N VAL A 51 0.40 -4.64 -10.51
CA VAL A 51 -0.28 -3.44 -11.05
C VAL A 51 0.62 -2.21 -10.99
N LEU A 52 1.57 -2.17 -10.05
CA LEU A 52 2.40 -1.00 -9.76
C LEU A 52 3.77 -1.00 -10.42
N ASP A 53 4.16 -2.05 -11.13
CA ASP A 53 5.49 -2.22 -11.76
C ASP A 53 5.95 -1.01 -12.62
N ASN A 54 5.03 -0.19 -13.11
CA ASN A 54 5.32 1.03 -13.87
C ASN A 54 4.72 2.32 -13.28
N GLU A 55 4.04 2.24 -12.15
CA GLU A 55 3.27 3.35 -11.59
C GLU A 55 4.07 4.18 -10.58
N PRO A 56 3.72 5.47 -10.39
CA PRO A 56 4.36 6.36 -9.41
C PRO A 56 3.95 6.09 -7.96
N VAL A 57 3.57 4.87 -7.59
CA VAL A 57 3.00 4.53 -6.28
C VAL A 57 3.68 3.29 -5.70
N THR A 58 3.89 3.27 -4.39
CA THR A 58 4.40 2.12 -3.64
C THR A 58 3.40 1.74 -2.56
N ALA A 59 3.20 0.43 -2.38
CA ALA A 59 2.42 -0.15 -1.28
C ALA A 59 3.35 -0.80 -0.25
N LYS A 60 3.03 -0.66 1.04
CA LYS A 60 3.79 -1.27 2.15
C LYS A 60 2.84 -1.80 3.21
N SER A 61 3.15 -2.96 3.76
CA SER A 61 2.52 -3.48 4.98
C SER A 61 3.05 -2.79 6.23
N GLY A 62 2.18 -2.70 7.23
CA GLY A 62 2.48 -2.30 8.60
C GLY A 62 1.67 -3.15 9.58
N GLN A 63 1.69 -2.82 10.86
CA GLN A 63 0.90 -3.56 11.84
C GLN A 63 -0.59 -3.29 11.61
N PHE A 64 -1.30 -4.29 11.09
CA PHE A 64 -2.73 -4.24 10.73
C PHE A 64 -3.11 -3.19 9.69
N ILE A 65 -2.14 -2.75 8.88
CA ILE A 65 -2.36 -1.72 7.87
C ILE A 65 -1.64 -2.01 6.56
N VAL A 66 -2.22 -1.53 5.47
CA VAL A 66 -1.52 -1.35 4.19
C VAL A 66 -1.50 0.13 3.87
N GLU A 67 -0.32 0.69 3.61
CA GLU A 67 -0.14 2.08 3.20
C GLU A 67 0.27 2.14 1.72
N MET A 68 -0.48 2.91 0.93
CA MET A 68 -0.12 3.28 -0.44
C MET A 68 0.27 4.76 -0.49
N LYS A 69 1.42 5.07 -1.08
CA LYS A 69 1.92 6.45 -1.22
C LYS A 69 2.71 6.64 -2.51
N PRO A 70 2.90 7.89 -2.98
CA PRO A 70 3.75 8.16 -4.13
C PRO A 70 5.16 7.58 -3.93
N GLN A 71 5.72 6.99 -4.99
CA GLN A 71 7.09 6.54 -5.00
C GLN A 71 8.01 7.77 -5.01
N ILE A 72 8.85 7.90 -3.98
CA ILE A 72 9.97 8.83 -4.03
C ILE A 72 11.10 8.10 -4.76
N LYS A 73 11.12 8.19 -6.09
CA LYS A 73 12.31 7.86 -6.87
C LYS A 73 13.34 8.93 -6.56
N ALA A 74 14.09 8.78 -5.46
CA ALA A 74 15.31 9.54 -5.27
C ALA A 74 16.13 9.34 -6.55
N CYS A 75 16.52 10.42 -7.23
CA CYS A 75 17.46 10.30 -8.32
C CYS A 75 18.68 9.57 -7.78
N LYS A 76 18.85 8.30 -8.17
CA LYS A 76 20.02 7.47 -7.87
C LYS A 76 21.32 8.18 -8.28
N LEU A 77 21.24 9.16 -9.19
CA LEU A 77 22.34 10.03 -9.61
C LEU A 77 22.80 11.07 -8.56
N TRP A 78 21.95 11.55 -7.64
CA TRP A 78 22.33 12.63 -6.72
C TRP A 78 23.02 12.14 -5.43
N LEU A 79 22.88 10.86 -5.07
CA LEU A 79 23.53 10.29 -3.88
C LEU A 79 24.94 9.75 -4.14
N LEU A 80 25.33 9.57 -5.39
CA LEU A 80 26.67 9.09 -5.78
C LEU A 80 27.68 10.23 -6.02
N GLY A 81 27.31 11.49 -5.78
CA GLY A 81 28.13 12.66 -6.13
C GLY A 81 28.20 13.77 -5.07
N TYR A 82 28.02 13.46 -3.79
CA TYR A 82 28.20 14.45 -2.71
C TYR A 82 29.00 13.86 -1.54
N LEU A 83 30.26 13.56 -1.83
CA LEU A 83 31.37 13.41 -0.90
C LEU A 83 32.62 13.85 -1.69
N ASP A 84 32.74 15.16 -1.90
CA ASP A 84 33.99 15.83 -2.26
C ASP A 84 34.31 16.85 -1.15
#